data_AF-A0A496YT22-F1
#
_entry.id   AF-A0A496YT22-F1
#
_cell.length_a   1.000
_cell.length_b   1.000
_cell.length_c   1.000
_cell.angle_alpha   90.00
_cell.angle_beta   90.00
_cell.angle_gamma   90.00
#
_symmetry.space_group_name_H-M   'P 1'
#
loop_
_entity.id
_entity.type
_entity.pdbx_description
1 polymer ?
#
loop_
_entity_poly.entity_id
_entity_poly.type
_entity_poly.pdbx_seq_one_letter_code
_entity_poly.pdbx_strand_id
1 'polypeptide(L)'
;MIRRDIKIVSFCIVIILIAVFMLCKAQELKATIAGTIGPGVFPSTVLCLLILLGLVITIKSCIPVDVRLLSPYSSESLKGLLIQKIAGILASSLGARLVVQTAIGRGFFSAHYKAIRSKPDGHTLALLSGSIPYSSCFLNASFALEHFEPLCLLSFDPYMLLLSSKSVLERSITLDEIRKLISSANVGFSCEEETGKQIARALELKSQIAVKPLFYDSVHSLVKALEQKTIGVGFCLASEVLNSEVVTERRQIIALTSEDRIPDLPQIPTLKEIGMDICCGDWMALGFPAGVSKEHINYFWSVLAEPKNVSAVESEVRNCGEIPKIQGPDFAKQFLKEQASIAKDIKKDVQVYISAREHLSLYRVIASIGLFVTFVLIGSSSSYLLSSFCFLGILSIVLWPRKVAHFLPFLIGIAACISFAVYWIFSKAFNVVFP
;
A
#
# COMPACT_ATOMS: atom_id res chain seq x y z
N MET A 1 -5.20 -18.25 -23.33
CA MET A 1 -4.03 -18.80 -22.61
C MET A 1 -3.18 -19.77 -23.43
N ILE A 2 -3.73 -20.76 -24.14
CA ILE A 2 -2.93 -21.83 -24.81
C ILE A 2 -2.24 -21.36 -26.13
N ARG A 3 -2.78 -20.35 -26.82
CA ARG A 3 -2.36 -20.02 -28.20
C ARG A 3 -0.96 -19.41 -28.38
N ARG A 4 -0.38 -18.76 -27.36
CA ARG A 4 0.93 -18.09 -27.51
C ARG A 4 2.09 -19.08 -27.33
N ASP A 5 1.94 -20.05 -26.42
CA ASP A 5 2.95 -21.09 -26.19
C ASP A 5 2.91 -22.20 -27.24
N ILE A 6 1.75 -22.51 -27.84
CA ILE A 6 1.66 -23.49 -28.94
C ILE A 6 2.62 -23.13 -30.08
N LYS A 7 2.73 -21.85 -30.47
CA LYS A 7 3.60 -21.44 -31.58
C LYS A 7 5.09 -21.61 -31.24
N ILE A 8 5.48 -21.28 -30.02
CA ILE A 8 6.86 -21.41 -29.54
C ILE A 8 7.23 -22.89 -29.39
N VAL A 9 6.36 -23.68 -28.77
CA VAL A 9 6.52 -25.12 -28.61
C VAL A 9 6.59 -25.81 -29.98
N SER A 10 5.70 -25.47 -30.92
CA SER A 10 5.72 -26.03 -32.28
C SER A 10 7.00 -25.68 -33.02
N PHE A 11 7.48 -24.43 -32.90
CA PHE A 11 8.73 -23.99 -33.50
C PHE A 11 9.96 -24.70 -32.89
N CYS A 12 10.01 -24.84 -31.57
CA CYS A 12 11.09 -25.56 -30.88
C CYS A 12 11.11 -27.05 -31.24
N ILE A 13 9.94 -27.69 -31.34
CA ILE A 13 9.84 -29.09 -31.79
C ILE A 13 10.40 -29.26 -33.20
N VAL A 14 10.06 -28.36 -34.13
CA VAL A 14 10.60 -28.39 -35.50
C VAL A 14 12.13 -28.23 -35.50
N ILE A 15 12.68 -27.30 -34.72
CA ILE A 15 14.14 -27.13 -34.59
C ILE A 15 14.81 -28.38 -34.03
N ILE A 16 14.24 -28.99 -32.98
CA ILE A 16 14.78 -30.21 -32.39
C ILE A 16 14.78 -31.35 -33.41
N LEU A 17 13.70 -31.52 -34.17
CA LEU A 17 13.61 -32.56 -35.21
C LEU A 17 14.66 -32.37 -36.32
N ILE A 18 14.86 -31.12 -36.78
CA ILE A 18 15.90 -30.79 -37.77
C ILE A 18 17.29 -31.05 -37.19
N ALA A 19 17.54 -30.66 -35.93
CA ALA A 19 18.83 -30.86 -35.28
C ALA A 19 19.15 -32.35 -35.06
N VAL A 20 18.16 -33.16 -34.69
CA VAL A 20 18.29 -34.62 -34.57
C VAL A 20 18.60 -35.25 -35.93
N PHE A 21 17.89 -34.85 -36.99
CA PHE A 21 18.14 -35.34 -38.35
C PHE A 21 19.57 -35.01 -38.81
N MET A 22 20.02 -33.77 -38.60
CA MET A 22 21.37 -33.34 -38.91
C MET A 22 22.43 -34.04 -38.05
N LEU A 23 22.10 -34.40 -36.80
CA LEU A 23 22.97 -35.15 -35.91
C LEU A 23 23.19 -36.59 -36.42
N CYS A 24 22.13 -37.25 -36.88
CA CYS A 24 22.23 -38.55 -37.54
C CYS A 24 23.14 -38.49 -38.77
N LYS A 25 23.07 -37.41 -39.56
CA LYS A 25 23.98 -37.19 -40.70
C LYS A 25 25.41 -36.86 -40.29
N ALA A 26 25.62 -36.14 -39.20
CA ALA A 26 26.95 -35.85 -38.68
C ALA A 26 27.69 -37.11 -38.18
N GLN A 27 26.97 -38.17 -37.79
CA GLN A 27 27.57 -39.46 -37.42
C GLN A 27 28.20 -40.22 -38.59
N GLU A 28 27.85 -39.88 -39.85
CA GLU A 28 28.49 -40.42 -41.04
C GLU A 28 29.91 -39.83 -41.25
N LEU A 29 30.27 -38.76 -40.53
CA LEU A 29 31.59 -38.13 -40.58
C LEU A 29 32.56 -38.75 -39.56
N LYS A 30 33.81 -38.96 -39.97
CA LYS A 30 34.85 -39.54 -39.09
C LYS A 30 35.12 -38.64 -37.88
N ALA A 31 34.99 -39.22 -36.68
CA ALA A 31 35.22 -38.54 -35.41
C ALA A 31 36.70 -38.23 -35.13
N THR A 32 37.62 -38.98 -35.74
CA THR A 32 39.06 -38.74 -35.64
C THR A 32 39.72 -38.89 -37.01
N ILE A 33 40.68 -38.00 -37.28
CA ILE A 33 41.55 -38.09 -38.45
C ILE A 33 42.98 -37.88 -37.96
N ALA A 34 43.86 -38.86 -38.24
CA ALA A 34 45.29 -38.77 -37.90
C ALA A 34 45.58 -38.40 -36.42
N GLY A 35 44.84 -38.96 -35.46
CA GLY A 35 45.04 -38.68 -34.03
C GLY A 35 44.52 -37.33 -33.54
N THR A 36 43.85 -36.55 -34.39
CA THR A 36 43.23 -35.26 -34.06
C THR A 36 41.70 -35.32 -34.16
N ILE A 37 41.03 -34.32 -33.57
CA ILE A 37 39.57 -34.18 -33.57
C ILE A 37 39.08 -34.04 -35.03
N GLY A 38 38.27 -35.00 -35.47
CA GLY A 38 37.73 -35.01 -36.83
C GLY A 38 36.60 -34.01 -37.06
N PRO A 39 36.25 -33.72 -38.32
CA PRO A 39 35.26 -32.70 -38.68
C PRO A 39 33.83 -33.02 -38.21
N GLY A 40 33.54 -34.26 -37.80
CA GLY A 40 32.24 -34.65 -37.25
C GLY A 40 31.99 -34.23 -35.79
N VAL A 41 33.05 -33.92 -35.03
CA VAL A 41 32.94 -33.66 -33.57
C VAL A 41 32.38 -32.27 -33.27
N PHE A 42 32.81 -31.24 -34.01
CA PHE A 42 32.29 -29.88 -33.81
C PHE A 42 30.80 -29.73 -34.20
N PRO A 43 30.34 -30.22 -35.37
CA PRO A 43 28.91 -30.18 -35.72
C PRO A 43 28.04 -30.98 -34.75
N SER A 44 28.49 -32.16 -34.33
CA SER A 44 27.71 -33.01 -33.41
C SER A 44 27.56 -32.39 -32.02
N THR A 45 28.61 -31.77 -31.48
CA THR A 45 28.55 -31.05 -30.20
C THR A 45 27.62 -29.84 -30.26
N VAL A 46 27.67 -29.04 -31.34
CA VAL A 46 26.75 -27.90 -31.56
C VAL A 46 25.30 -28.36 -31.69
N LEU A 47 25.04 -29.45 -32.42
CA LEU A 47 23.69 -30.01 -32.60
C LEU A 47 23.12 -30.56 -31.28
N CYS A 48 23.94 -31.25 -30.48
CA CYS A 48 23.55 -31.69 -29.14
C CYS A 48 23.19 -30.51 -28.22
N LEU A 49 23.97 -29.42 -28.27
CA LEU A 49 23.67 -28.18 -27.53
C LEU A 49 22.35 -27.53 -27.99
N LEU A 50 22.07 -27.51 -29.30
CA LEU A 50 20.82 -26.99 -29.84
C LEU A 50 19.61 -27.82 -29.42
N ILE A 51 19.74 -29.15 -29.42
CA ILE A 51 18.69 -30.06 -28.93
C ILE A 51 18.43 -29.80 -27.44
N LEU A 52 19.50 -29.72 -26.63
CA LEU A 52 19.39 -29.47 -25.20
C LEU A 52 18.74 -28.11 -24.90
N LEU A 53 19.15 -27.06 -25.61
CA LEU A 53 18.57 -25.72 -25.48
C LEU A 53 17.09 -25.71 -25.90
N GLY A 54 16.74 -26.36 -27.01
CA GLY A 54 15.36 -26.50 -27.48
C GLY A 54 14.49 -27.24 -26.47
N LEU A 55 15.01 -28.32 -25.86
CA LEU A 55 14.35 -29.06 -24.78
C LEU A 55 14.12 -28.17 -23.55
N VAL A 56 15.13 -27.42 -23.10
CA VAL A 56 15.02 -26.51 -21.96
C VAL A 56 13.96 -25.43 -22.22
N ILE A 57 13.94 -24.84 -23.42
CA ILE A 57 12.93 -23.84 -23.80
C ILE A 57 11.53 -24.49 -23.82
N THR A 58 11.39 -25.67 -24.42
CA THR A 58 10.12 -26.40 -24.48
C THR A 58 9.60 -26.75 -23.09
N ILE A 59 10.45 -27.29 -22.22
CA ILE A 59 10.12 -27.60 -20.83
C ILE A 59 9.70 -26.32 -20.11
N LYS A 60 10.45 -25.22 -20.24
CA LYS A 60 10.14 -23.94 -19.59
C LYS A 60 8.83 -23.33 -20.10
N SER A 61 8.51 -23.49 -21.38
CA SER A 61 7.22 -23.09 -21.96
C SER A 61 6.06 -24.01 -21.58
N CYS A 62 6.34 -25.26 -21.18
CA CYS A 62 5.35 -26.20 -20.66
C CYS A 62 5.14 -26.07 -19.14
N ILE A 63 6.04 -25.39 -18.40
CA ILE A 63 5.80 -25.03 -17.00
C ILE A 63 4.67 -23.98 -17.00
N PRO A 64 3.52 -24.25 -16.36
CA PRO A 64 2.43 -23.28 -16.30
C PRO A 64 2.94 -21.98 -15.71
N VAL A 65 2.67 -20.87 -16.40
CA VAL A 65 3.12 -19.55 -15.92
C VAL A 65 2.33 -19.19 -14.66
N ASP A 66 3.02 -19.20 -13.53
CA ASP A 66 2.46 -18.89 -12.21
C ASP A 66 1.86 -17.47 -12.19
N VAL A 67 0.59 -17.34 -11.81
CA VAL A 67 -0.01 -16.05 -11.47
C VAL A 67 0.49 -15.66 -10.09
N ARG A 68 1.16 -14.52 -9.97
CA ARG A 68 1.61 -14.01 -8.67
C ARG A 68 0.59 -13.01 -8.15
N LEU A 69 0.07 -13.25 -6.94
CA LEU A 69 -0.78 -12.30 -6.24
C LEU A 69 0.04 -11.54 -5.20
N LEU A 70 0.30 -10.26 -5.48
CA LEU A 70 1.01 -9.37 -4.58
C LEU A 70 0.07 -8.90 -3.47
N SER A 71 0.39 -9.26 -2.23
CA SER A 71 -0.37 -8.86 -1.04
C SER A 71 0.46 -7.93 -0.14
N PRO A 72 -0.12 -6.84 0.38
CA PRO A 72 0.53 -6.00 1.38
C PRO A 72 0.45 -6.58 2.81
N TYR A 73 -0.38 -7.61 3.04
CA TYR A 73 -0.60 -8.20 4.36
C TYR A 73 0.39 -9.33 4.64
N SER A 74 0.91 -9.41 5.87
CA SER A 74 1.73 -10.54 6.33
C SER A 74 0.93 -11.84 6.18
N SER A 75 1.61 -12.94 5.83
CA SER A 75 0.99 -14.25 5.66
C SER A 75 0.32 -14.79 6.94
N GLU A 76 0.72 -14.27 8.10
CA GLU A 76 0.21 -14.66 9.42
C GLU A 76 -1.02 -13.85 9.86
N SER A 77 -1.29 -12.71 9.23
CA SER A 77 -2.47 -11.90 9.53
C SER A 77 -3.75 -12.55 9.00
N LEU A 78 -4.91 -12.25 9.62
CA LEU A 78 -6.22 -12.74 9.16
C LEU A 78 -6.47 -12.41 7.68
N LYS A 79 -6.20 -11.16 7.26
CA LYS A 79 -6.28 -10.74 5.86
C LYS A 79 -5.26 -11.47 4.98
N GLY A 80 -4.06 -11.76 5.48
CA GLY A 80 -3.08 -12.59 4.76
C GLY A 80 -3.58 -14.01 4.48
N LEU A 81 -4.18 -14.65 5.49
CA LEU A 81 -4.79 -15.98 5.36
C LEU A 81 -5.99 -15.97 4.41
N LEU A 82 -6.87 -14.97 4.51
CA LEU A 82 -7.97 -14.75 3.57
C LEU A 82 -7.47 -14.75 2.12
N ILE A 83 -6.44 -13.97 1.83
CA ILE A 83 -5.90 -13.86 0.47
C ILE A 83 -5.27 -15.16 -0.03
N GLN A 84 -4.64 -15.94 0.85
CA GLN A 84 -4.16 -17.28 0.49
C GLN A 84 -5.30 -18.23 0.14
N LYS A 85 -6.43 -18.15 0.85
CA LYS A 85 -7.60 -18.98 0.54
C LYS A 85 -8.27 -18.57 -0.77
N ILE A 86 -8.48 -17.27 -1.00
CA ILE A 86 -8.99 -16.74 -2.27
C ILE A 86 -8.08 -17.15 -3.44
N ALA A 87 -6.76 -17.06 -3.23
CA ALA A 87 -5.77 -17.53 -4.19
C ALA A 87 -5.93 -19.02 -4.52
N GLY A 88 -6.18 -19.88 -3.52
CA GLY A 88 -6.43 -21.31 -3.71
C GLY A 88 -7.72 -21.61 -4.48
N ILE A 89 -8.80 -20.88 -4.20
CA ILE A 89 -10.09 -21.00 -4.91
C ILE A 89 -9.90 -20.65 -6.40
N LEU A 90 -9.23 -19.52 -6.67
CA LEU A 90 -8.91 -19.08 -8.03
C LEU A 90 -7.98 -20.06 -8.74
N ALA A 91 -6.91 -20.53 -8.07
CA ALA A 91 -5.95 -21.48 -8.64
C ALA A 91 -6.62 -22.78 -9.08
N SER A 92 -7.46 -23.35 -8.21
CA SER A 92 -8.16 -24.60 -8.46
C SER A 92 -9.14 -24.46 -9.63
N SER A 93 -9.85 -23.33 -9.70
CA SER A 93 -10.85 -23.09 -10.76
C SER A 93 -10.21 -22.69 -12.10
N LEU A 94 -9.08 -21.99 -12.08
CA LEU A 94 -8.33 -21.61 -13.28
C LEU A 94 -7.47 -22.75 -13.84
N GLY A 95 -7.25 -23.83 -13.07
CA GLY A 95 -6.27 -24.87 -13.41
C GLY A 95 -4.84 -24.33 -13.49
N ALA A 96 -4.55 -23.25 -12.76
CA ALA A 96 -3.29 -22.53 -12.82
C ALA A 96 -2.70 -22.38 -11.41
N ARG A 97 -1.37 -22.41 -11.30
CA ARG A 97 -0.71 -22.15 -10.02
C ARG A 97 -0.78 -20.66 -9.73
N LEU A 98 -1.32 -20.32 -8.56
CA LEU A 98 -1.39 -18.95 -8.06
C LEU A 98 -0.60 -18.85 -6.76
N VAL A 99 0.42 -18.00 -6.74
CA VAL A 99 1.33 -17.85 -5.59
C VAL A 99 1.12 -16.48 -4.97
N VAL A 100 0.72 -16.46 -3.69
CA VAL A 100 0.67 -15.21 -2.92
C VAL A 100 2.08 -14.81 -2.54
N GLN A 101 2.47 -13.60 -2.92
CA GLN A 101 3.74 -13.00 -2.57
C GLN A 101 3.48 -11.78 -1.68
N THR A 102 3.84 -11.90 -0.41
CA THR A 102 3.78 -10.75 0.48
C THR A 102 4.88 -9.76 0.13
N ALA A 103 4.50 -8.49 -0.04
CA ALA A 103 5.42 -7.38 -0.23
C ALA A 103 5.32 -6.43 0.99
N ILE A 104 6.04 -6.77 2.06
CA ILE A 104 6.07 -6.00 3.31
C ILE A 104 6.97 -4.77 3.14
N GLY A 105 6.50 -3.60 3.57
CA GLY A 105 7.26 -2.34 3.61
C GLY A 105 6.54 -1.28 4.44
N ARG A 106 6.99 -0.02 4.39
CA ARG A 106 6.29 1.08 5.09
C ARG A 106 4.97 1.37 4.38
N GLY A 107 3.89 0.76 4.87
CA GLY A 107 2.54 0.89 4.35
C GLY A 107 2.18 -0.09 3.22
N PHE A 108 0.90 -0.11 2.88
CA PHE A 108 0.31 -0.91 1.79
C PHE A 108 0.86 -0.60 0.39
N PHE A 109 1.62 0.50 0.27
CA PHE A 109 2.22 0.98 -0.96
C PHE A 109 3.20 0.00 -1.63
N SER A 110 3.94 -0.81 -0.87
CA SER A 110 4.99 -1.67 -1.43
C SER A 110 4.47 -2.73 -2.40
N ALA A 111 3.32 -3.33 -2.10
CA ALA A 111 2.67 -4.29 -3.00
C ALA A 111 2.18 -3.62 -4.29
N HIS A 112 1.52 -2.46 -4.16
CA HIS A 112 0.99 -1.72 -5.31
C HIS A 112 2.11 -1.23 -6.22
N TYR A 113 3.17 -0.67 -5.65
CA TYR A 113 4.31 -0.17 -6.40
C TYR A 113 5.02 -1.27 -7.21
N LYS A 114 5.20 -2.45 -6.61
CA LYS A 114 5.77 -3.61 -7.30
C LYS A 114 4.84 -4.10 -8.42
N ALA A 115 3.53 -4.06 -8.20
CA ALA A 115 2.55 -4.47 -9.20
C ALA A 115 2.54 -3.52 -10.41
N ILE A 116 2.50 -2.20 -10.19
CA ILE A 116 2.49 -1.20 -11.27
C ILE A 116 3.71 -1.32 -12.19
N ARG A 117 4.87 -1.71 -11.63
CA ARG A 117 6.10 -1.92 -12.39
C ARG A 117 6.23 -3.31 -13.02
N SER A 118 5.27 -4.20 -12.77
CA SER A 118 5.26 -5.52 -13.38
C SER A 118 4.79 -5.44 -14.82
N LYS A 119 5.14 -6.44 -15.63
CA LYS A 119 4.70 -6.53 -17.01
C LYS A 119 3.17 -6.67 -17.04
N PRO A 120 2.46 -5.94 -17.92
CA PRO A 120 1.00 -6.07 -18.07
C PRO A 120 0.65 -7.30 -18.93
N ASP A 121 1.15 -8.46 -18.54
CA ASP A 121 0.99 -9.74 -19.25
C ASP A 121 -0.10 -10.64 -18.67
N GLY A 122 -0.76 -10.20 -17.59
CA GLY A 122 -1.81 -10.95 -16.92
C GLY A 122 -1.32 -11.98 -15.89
N HIS A 123 -0.01 -12.03 -15.61
CA HIS A 123 0.59 -12.95 -14.62
C HIS A 123 0.91 -12.30 -13.27
N THR A 124 0.61 -11.01 -13.13
CA THR A 124 0.74 -10.31 -11.85
C THR A 124 -0.63 -9.74 -11.47
N LEU A 125 -1.18 -10.26 -10.39
CA LEU A 125 -2.39 -9.75 -9.74
C LEU A 125 -1.95 -9.01 -8.46
N ALA A 126 -2.67 -7.99 -8.07
CA ALA A 126 -2.41 -7.24 -6.85
C ALA A 126 -3.68 -7.14 -6.01
N LEU A 127 -3.51 -7.23 -4.70
CA LEU A 127 -4.53 -6.83 -3.75
C LEU A 127 -4.50 -5.32 -3.58
N LEU A 128 -5.60 -4.68 -3.92
CA LEU A 128 -5.89 -3.27 -3.72
C LEU A 128 -6.69 -3.13 -2.43
N SER A 129 -6.38 -2.11 -1.63
CA SER A 129 -7.13 -1.80 -0.41
C SER A 129 -7.13 -0.30 -0.14
N GLY A 130 -8.16 0.16 0.56
CA GLY A 130 -8.39 1.56 0.92
C GLY A 130 -7.52 2.07 2.06
N SER A 131 -6.87 1.19 2.81
CA SER A 131 -6.06 1.52 3.99
C SER A 131 -4.69 2.11 3.62
N ILE A 132 -4.63 3.16 2.79
CA ILE A 132 -3.36 3.81 2.44
C ILE A 132 -2.95 4.76 3.58
N PRO A 133 -1.71 4.69 4.11
CA PRO A 133 -1.29 5.59 5.17
C PRO A 133 -1.38 7.07 4.74
N TYR A 134 -2.01 7.91 5.56
CA TYR A 134 -2.25 9.34 5.31
C TYR A 134 -0.99 10.22 5.34
N SER A 135 0.18 9.66 5.69
CA SER A 135 1.41 10.44 5.74
C SER A 135 1.74 11.10 4.38
N SER A 136 2.24 12.33 4.42
CA SER A 136 2.63 13.15 3.26
C SER A 136 3.53 12.43 2.24
N CYS A 137 4.44 11.58 2.72
CA CYS A 137 5.34 10.79 1.88
C CYS A 137 4.58 9.75 1.04
N PHE A 138 3.47 9.23 1.56
CA PHE A 138 2.63 8.23 0.88
C PHE A 138 1.49 8.85 0.07
N LEU A 139 1.08 10.10 0.35
CA LEU A 139 0.11 10.83 -0.48
C LEU A 139 0.62 11.09 -1.91
N ASN A 140 1.93 11.31 -2.11
CA ASN A 140 2.54 11.33 -3.45
C ASN A 140 2.58 9.95 -4.12
N ALA A 141 2.44 8.89 -3.33
CA ALA A 141 2.45 7.49 -3.74
C ALA A 141 1.02 6.90 -3.89
N SER A 142 0.00 7.61 -3.39
CA SER A 142 -1.43 7.24 -3.39
C SER A 142 -2.08 7.26 -4.78
N PHE A 143 -1.30 7.55 -5.82
CA PHE A 143 -1.68 7.55 -7.24
C PHE A 143 -1.68 6.15 -7.86
N ALA A 144 -1.54 5.12 -7.03
CA ALA A 144 -1.43 3.76 -7.51
C ALA A 144 -2.74 3.25 -8.16
N LEU A 145 -3.92 3.66 -7.67
CA LEU A 145 -5.19 3.05 -8.08
C LEU A 145 -5.53 3.26 -9.57
N GLU A 146 -5.15 4.40 -10.16
CA GLU A 146 -5.38 4.67 -11.60
C GLU A 146 -4.46 3.85 -12.52
N HIS A 147 -3.44 3.20 -11.96
CA HIS A 147 -2.52 2.31 -12.68
C HIS A 147 -2.91 0.83 -12.58
N PHE A 148 -4.15 0.54 -12.16
CA PHE A 148 -4.70 -0.80 -12.16
C PHE A 148 -5.94 -0.91 -13.04
N GLU A 149 -6.09 -2.08 -13.65
CA GLU A 149 -7.36 -2.54 -14.21
C GLU A 149 -7.98 -3.54 -13.21
N PRO A 150 -9.06 -3.18 -12.51
CA PRO A 150 -9.62 -4.03 -11.47
C PRO A 150 -10.27 -5.28 -12.05
N LEU A 151 -10.06 -6.39 -11.36
CA LEU A 151 -10.73 -7.67 -11.58
C LEU A 151 -12.07 -7.70 -10.86
N CYS A 152 -12.07 -7.40 -9.56
CA CYS A 152 -13.29 -7.44 -8.74
C CYS A 152 -13.09 -6.69 -7.42
N LEU A 153 -14.21 -6.27 -6.82
CA LEU A 153 -14.27 -5.96 -5.40
C LEU A 153 -14.49 -7.26 -4.62
N LEU A 154 -13.84 -7.40 -3.46
CA LEU A 154 -13.96 -8.56 -2.57
C LEU A 154 -14.75 -8.22 -1.30
N SER A 155 -14.38 -7.12 -0.63
CA SER A 155 -15.04 -6.66 0.58
C SER A 155 -15.21 -5.15 0.56
N PHE A 156 -16.26 -4.71 1.25
CA PHE A 156 -16.47 -3.31 1.57
C PHE A 156 -17.15 -3.22 2.93
N ASP A 157 -16.41 -2.72 3.91
CA ASP A 157 -16.83 -2.54 5.28
C ASP A 157 -16.99 -1.04 5.56
N PRO A 158 -18.22 -0.50 5.49
CA PRO A 158 -18.46 0.92 5.70
C PRO A 158 -18.27 1.32 7.16
N TYR A 159 -18.05 2.62 7.38
CA TYR A 159 -18.18 3.20 8.70
C TYR A 159 -19.65 3.36 9.10
N MET A 160 -19.91 3.06 10.36
CA MET A 160 -21.14 3.38 11.08
C MET A 160 -20.94 4.64 11.90
N LEU A 161 -21.93 5.54 11.87
CA LEU A 161 -21.99 6.68 12.78
C LEU A 161 -22.76 6.28 14.03
N LEU A 162 -22.13 6.46 15.19
CA LEU A 162 -22.64 6.12 16.51
C LEU A 162 -22.92 7.37 17.34
N LEU A 163 -24.03 7.33 18.08
CA LEU A 163 -24.35 8.24 19.18
C LEU A 163 -24.25 7.54 20.53
N SER A 164 -24.17 8.34 21.60
CA SER A 164 -24.40 7.83 22.96
C SER A 164 -25.80 7.22 23.06
N SER A 165 -25.92 6.13 23.82
CA SER A 165 -27.19 5.47 24.19
C SER A 165 -28.21 6.45 24.76
N LYS A 166 -27.75 7.49 25.48
CA LYS A 166 -28.61 8.52 26.09
C LYS A 166 -29.10 9.58 25.11
N SER A 167 -28.60 9.58 23.88
CA SER A 167 -28.92 10.55 22.83
C SER A 167 -29.51 9.90 21.58
N VAL A 168 -30.01 8.66 21.73
CA VAL A 168 -30.66 7.92 20.66
C VAL A 168 -31.87 8.69 20.14
N LEU A 169 -31.97 8.81 18.81
CA LEU A 169 -33.08 9.49 18.15
C LEU A 169 -34.22 8.49 17.88
N GLU A 170 -35.46 8.93 18.09
CA GLU A 170 -36.66 8.13 17.78
C GLU A 170 -36.99 8.09 16.28
N ARG A 171 -36.33 8.95 15.48
CA ARG A 171 -36.52 9.07 14.03
C ARG A 171 -35.18 9.06 13.30
N SER A 172 -35.25 8.90 11.98
CA SER A 172 -34.10 9.09 11.10
C SER A 172 -33.49 10.48 11.29
N ILE A 173 -32.16 10.50 11.35
CA ILE A 173 -31.40 11.72 11.51
C ILE A 173 -31.41 12.53 10.22
N THR A 174 -31.41 13.85 10.35
CA THR A 174 -31.32 14.79 9.22
C THR A 174 -29.89 15.26 9.00
N LEU A 175 -29.61 15.79 7.81
CA LEU A 175 -28.29 16.34 7.49
C LEU A 175 -27.86 17.43 8.46
N ASP A 176 -28.75 18.36 8.80
CA ASP A 176 -28.44 19.48 9.68
C ASP A 176 -28.15 19.03 11.12
N GLU A 177 -28.77 17.95 11.58
CA GLU A 177 -28.46 17.33 12.87
C GLU A 177 -27.07 16.71 12.89
N ILE A 178 -26.69 15.97 11.84
CA ILE A 178 -25.33 15.44 11.72
C ILE A 178 -24.32 16.58 11.69
N ARG A 179 -24.58 17.62 10.90
CA ARG A 179 -23.72 18.81 10.83
C ARG A 179 -23.55 19.47 12.20
N LYS A 180 -24.65 19.61 12.95
CA LYS A 180 -24.62 20.16 14.31
C LYS A 180 -23.81 19.28 15.26
N LEU A 181 -23.99 17.97 15.21
CA LEU A 181 -23.23 17.03 16.05
C LEU A 181 -21.73 17.11 15.77
N ILE A 182 -21.33 17.05 14.49
CA ILE A 182 -19.92 17.15 14.07
C ILE A 182 -19.29 18.48 14.48
N SER A 183 -20.03 19.60 14.34
CA SER A 183 -19.50 20.94 14.65
C SER A 183 -19.45 21.26 16.15
N SER A 184 -20.36 20.68 16.94
CA SER A 184 -20.54 21.02 18.36
C SER A 184 -19.58 20.32 19.32
N ALA A 185 -18.97 19.21 18.90
CA ALA A 185 -18.14 18.37 19.76
C ALA A 185 -16.98 17.75 18.97
N ASN A 186 -16.10 17.03 19.68
CA ASN A 186 -15.08 16.21 19.03
C ASN A 186 -15.74 15.01 18.33
N VAL A 187 -15.10 14.53 17.27
CA VAL A 187 -15.53 13.35 16.51
C VAL A 187 -14.58 12.21 16.80
N GLY A 188 -15.10 11.09 17.27
CA GLY A 188 -14.29 9.90 17.55
C GLY A 188 -14.18 8.97 16.34
N PHE A 189 -13.03 8.32 16.18
CA PHE A 189 -12.80 7.28 15.17
C PHE A 189 -12.17 6.05 15.83
N SER A 190 -12.78 4.87 15.63
CA SER A 190 -12.21 3.57 15.99
C SER A 190 -11.34 3.06 14.84
N CYS A 191 -10.10 3.52 14.79
CA CYS A 191 -9.11 3.11 13.80
C CYS A 191 -7.73 3.65 14.16
N GLU A 192 -6.69 3.14 13.50
CA GLU A 192 -5.35 3.74 13.56
C GLU A 192 -5.39 5.22 13.12
N GLU A 193 -4.62 6.07 13.81
CA GLU A 193 -4.63 7.53 13.63
C GLU A 193 -4.43 7.97 12.18
N GLU A 194 -3.51 7.33 11.44
CA GLU A 194 -3.24 7.71 10.05
C GLU A 194 -4.43 7.42 9.14
N THR A 195 -5.07 6.24 9.24
CA THR A 195 -6.30 5.92 8.50
C THR A 195 -7.44 6.85 8.91
N GLY A 196 -7.58 7.12 10.21
CA GLY A 196 -8.61 7.99 10.76
C GLY A 196 -8.52 9.43 10.25
N LYS A 197 -7.31 9.97 10.09
CA LYS A 197 -7.10 11.31 9.50
C LYS A 197 -7.64 11.41 8.08
N GLN A 198 -7.53 10.34 7.28
CA GLN A 198 -8.08 10.31 5.92
C GLN A 198 -9.60 10.47 5.92
N ILE A 199 -10.28 9.74 6.80
CA ILE A 199 -11.74 9.74 6.89
C ILE A 199 -12.23 11.06 7.48
N ALA A 200 -11.59 11.53 8.55
CA ALA A 200 -11.88 12.84 9.11
C ALA A 200 -11.78 13.93 8.03
N ARG A 201 -10.73 13.90 7.19
CA ARG A 201 -10.59 14.86 6.11
C ARG A 201 -11.65 14.72 5.02
N ALA A 202 -11.98 13.48 4.62
CA ALA A 202 -13.06 13.23 3.68
C ALA A 202 -14.40 13.78 4.19
N LEU A 203 -14.69 13.61 5.49
CA LEU A 203 -15.85 14.18 6.16
C LEU A 203 -15.81 15.71 6.13
N GLU A 204 -14.70 16.35 6.44
CA GLU A 204 -14.58 17.82 6.37
C GLU A 204 -14.88 18.36 4.97
N LEU A 205 -14.29 17.76 3.95
CA LEU A 205 -14.43 18.20 2.56
C LEU A 205 -15.86 18.09 2.06
N LYS A 206 -16.56 17.00 2.41
CA LYS A 206 -17.89 16.70 1.92
C LYS A 206 -18.99 17.36 2.76
N SER A 207 -18.78 17.48 4.07
CA SER A 207 -19.73 18.15 4.98
C SER A 207 -19.56 19.67 5.04
N GLN A 208 -18.40 20.18 4.61
CA GLN A 208 -17.96 21.59 4.76
C GLN A 208 -17.88 22.05 6.22
N ILE A 209 -17.61 21.12 7.14
CA ILE A 209 -17.53 21.37 8.58
C ILE A 209 -16.15 20.98 9.08
N ALA A 210 -15.56 21.83 9.93
CA ALA A 210 -14.31 21.49 10.60
C ALA A 210 -14.53 20.32 11.56
N VAL A 211 -13.77 19.25 11.37
CA VAL A 211 -13.82 18.04 12.21
C VAL A 211 -12.69 18.14 13.22
N LYS A 212 -12.99 17.87 14.50
CA LYS A 212 -11.98 17.74 15.56
C LYS A 212 -11.82 16.25 15.88
N PRO A 213 -10.93 15.52 15.17
CA PRO A 213 -10.85 14.09 15.30
C PRO A 213 -10.13 13.68 16.59
N LEU A 214 -10.68 12.67 17.27
CA LEU A 214 -10.03 11.89 18.32
C LEU A 214 -10.00 10.42 17.89
N PHE A 215 -8.87 9.75 18.08
CA PHE A 215 -8.67 8.37 17.65
C PHE A 215 -8.68 7.44 18.85
N TYR A 216 -9.31 6.29 18.68
CA TYR A 216 -9.51 5.28 19.70
C TYR A 216 -9.07 3.92 19.15
N ASP A 217 -8.37 3.14 19.98
CA ASP A 217 -7.84 1.83 19.58
C ASP A 217 -8.92 0.73 19.47
N SER A 218 -10.17 1.01 19.88
CA SER A 218 -11.26 0.05 19.85
C SER A 218 -12.64 0.73 19.85
N VAL A 219 -13.65 0.01 19.36
CA VAL A 219 -15.06 0.45 19.46
C VAL A 219 -15.49 0.60 20.92
N HIS A 220 -14.97 -0.24 21.83
CA HIS A 220 -15.33 -0.15 23.25
C HIS A 220 -14.87 1.19 23.87
N SER A 221 -13.64 1.61 23.60
CA SER A 221 -13.14 2.91 24.08
C SER A 221 -13.84 4.09 23.39
N LEU A 222 -14.21 3.94 22.11
CA LEU A 222 -15.05 4.90 21.39
C LEU A 222 -16.44 5.06 22.03
N VAL A 223 -17.15 3.96 22.30
CA VAL A 223 -18.48 3.99 22.94
C VAL A 223 -18.40 4.58 24.35
N LYS A 224 -17.37 4.24 25.12
CA LYS A 224 -17.14 4.86 26.44
C LYS A 224 -16.96 6.38 26.34
N ALA A 225 -16.26 6.85 25.32
CA ALA A 225 -16.06 8.28 25.07
C ALA A 225 -17.37 9.00 24.71
N LEU A 226 -18.23 8.35 23.91
CA LEU A 226 -19.60 8.84 23.63
C LEU A 226 -20.42 8.98 24.92
N GLU A 227 -20.41 7.96 25.77
CA GLU A 227 -21.15 7.98 27.05
C GLU A 227 -20.64 9.04 28.03
N GLN A 228 -19.33 9.32 27.99
CA GLN A 228 -18.69 10.39 28.78
C GLN A 228 -18.86 11.78 28.15
N LYS A 229 -19.47 11.88 26.95
CA LYS A 229 -19.64 13.12 26.17
C LYS A 229 -18.31 13.83 25.85
N THR A 230 -17.21 13.08 25.77
CA THR A 230 -15.92 13.63 25.31
C THR A 230 -15.89 13.80 23.79
N ILE A 231 -16.70 13.00 23.10
CA ILE A 231 -17.04 13.09 21.67
C ILE A 231 -18.56 13.16 21.50
N GLY A 232 -19.02 13.81 20.44
CA GLY A 232 -20.45 13.91 20.11
C GLY A 232 -20.95 12.84 19.15
N VAL A 233 -20.07 12.35 18.27
CA VAL A 233 -20.35 11.27 17.32
C VAL A 233 -19.11 10.40 17.17
N GLY A 234 -19.31 9.10 17.02
CA GLY A 234 -18.26 8.12 16.80
C GLY A 234 -18.37 7.48 15.43
N PHE A 235 -17.24 7.17 14.80
CA PHE A 235 -17.14 6.39 13.57
C PHE A 235 -16.41 5.09 13.88
N CYS A 236 -16.99 3.96 13.54
CA CYS A 236 -16.37 2.63 13.64
C CYS A 236 -16.74 1.79 12.43
N LEU A 237 -15.97 0.75 12.13
CA LEU A 237 -16.29 -0.12 11.02
C LEU A 237 -17.54 -0.96 11.35
N ALA A 238 -18.33 -1.28 10.33
CA ALA A 238 -19.56 -2.03 10.49
C ALA A 238 -19.28 -3.45 11.01
N SER A 239 -18.21 -4.09 10.55
CA SER A 239 -17.79 -5.39 11.06
C SER A 239 -17.50 -5.42 12.56
N GLU A 240 -16.90 -4.36 13.11
CA GLU A 240 -16.55 -4.28 14.53
C GLU A 240 -17.80 -4.24 15.42
N VAL A 241 -18.90 -3.69 14.89
CA VAL A 241 -20.18 -3.60 15.59
C VAL A 241 -21.04 -4.83 15.37
N LEU A 242 -21.19 -5.29 14.12
CA LEU A 242 -22.06 -6.42 13.79
C LEU A 242 -21.56 -7.73 14.38
N ASN A 243 -20.25 -7.87 14.59
CA ASN A 243 -19.63 -9.06 15.18
C ASN A 243 -19.38 -8.94 16.69
N SER A 244 -19.84 -7.88 17.35
CA SER A 244 -19.66 -7.68 18.79
C SER A 244 -20.94 -7.24 19.50
N GLU A 245 -21.02 -7.53 20.80
CA GLU A 245 -22.13 -7.05 21.65
C GLU A 245 -21.87 -5.64 22.20
N VAL A 246 -20.87 -4.92 21.67
CA VAL A 246 -20.44 -3.61 22.21
C VAL A 246 -21.53 -2.55 22.03
N VAL A 247 -22.29 -2.63 20.94
CA VAL A 247 -23.46 -1.79 20.68
C VAL A 247 -24.70 -2.63 20.97
N THR A 248 -25.22 -2.49 22.19
CA THR A 248 -26.38 -3.25 22.66
C THR A 248 -27.69 -2.77 22.03
N GLU A 249 -27.74 -1.50 21.61
CA GLU A 249 -28.92 -0.90 21.00
C GLU A 249 -28.63 -0.44 19.58
N ARG A 250 -29.19 -1.13 18.59
CA ARG A 250 -29.05 -0.77 17.15
C ARG A 250 -29.45 0.67 16.83
N ARG A 251 -30.25 1.32 17.69
CA ARG A 251 -30.65 2.73 17.54
C ARG A 251 -29.52 3.74 17.83
N GLN A 252 -28.41 3.30 18.43
CA GLN A 252 -27.20 4.11 18.54
C GLN A 252 -26.55 4.36 17.18
N ILE A 253 -26.78 3.45 16.23
CA ILE A 253 -26.31 3.59 14.85
C ILE A 253 -27.28 4.52 14.13
N ILE A 254 -26.79 5.64 13.60
CA ILE A 254 -27.63 6.69 13.01
C ILE A 254 -27.46 6.85 11.50
N ALA A 255 -26.31 6.47 10.96
CA ALA A 255 -26.05 6.50 9.52
C ALA A 255 -24.90 5.57 9.12
N LEU A 256 -24.85 5.23 7.83
CA LEU A 256 -23.80 4.41 7.20
C LEU A 256 -23.07 5.20 6.12
N THR A 257 -21.76 4.98 5.96
CA THR A 257 -20.95 5.57 4.87
C THR A 257 -20.88 4.67 3.62
N SER A 258 -21.88 3.81 3.40
CA SER A 258 -22.02 2.96 2.23
C SER A 258 -22.89 3.59 1.14
N GLU A 259 -22.79 3.07 -0.09
CA GLU A 259 -23.71 3.43 -1.18
C GLU A 259 -25.15 3.02 -0.85
N ASP A 260 -25.31 1.76 -0.46
CA ASP A 260 -26.59 1.13 -0.13
C ASP A 260 -26.65 0.78 1.35
N ARG A 261 -27.86 0.65 1.89
CA ARG A 261 -28.06 0.19 3.26
C ARG A 261 -27.55 -1.25 3.42
N ILE A 262 -27.06 -1.57 4.60
CA ILE A 262 -26.66 -2.95 4.93
C ILE A 262 -27.95 -3.78 5.16
N PRO A 263 -28.09 -4.98 4.57
CA PRO A 263 -29.29 -5.82 4.74
C PRO A 263 -29.64 -6.13 6.20
N ASP A 264 -28.65 -6.20 7.08
CA ASP A 264 -28.85 -6.44 8.51
C ASP A 264 -29.37 -5.21 9.27
N LEU A 265 -29.26 -4.01 8.67
CA LEU A 265 -29.67 -2.72 9.23
C LEU A 265 -30.50 -1.90 8.22
N PRO A 266 -31.61 -2.45 7.68
CA PRO A 266 -32.36 -1.82 6.59
C PRO A 266 -33.02 -0.50 7.00
N GLN A 267 -33.21 -0.27 8.29
CA GLN A 267 -33.79 0.95 8.86
C GLN A 267 -32.78 2.10 8.99
N ILE A 268 -31.47 1.82 8.93
CA ILE A 268 -30.44 2.83 9.08
C ILE A 268 -30.13 3.44 7.71
N PRO A 269 -30.28 4.76 7.52
CA PRO A 269 -30.01 5.39 6.25
C PRO A 269 -28.52 5.48 5.95
N THR A 270 -28.16 5.64 4.68
CA THR A 270 -26.79 6.02 4.31
C THR A 270 -26.62 7.54 4.38
N LEU A 271 -25.37 8.01 4.55
CA LEU A 271 -25.05 9.43 4.45
C LEU A 271 -25.49 10.00 3.09
N LYS A 272 -25.41 9.20 2.02
CA LYS A 272 -25.82 9.57 0.68
C LYS A 272 -27.33 9.85 0.59
N GLU A 273 -28.15 9.00 1.20
CA GLU A 273 -29.62 9.18 1.25
C GLU A 273 -30.04 10.46 1.97
N ILE A 274 -29.27 10.90 2.96
CA ILE A 274 -29.53 12.13 3.71
C ILE A 274 -28.82 13.36 3.12
N GLY A 275 -28.27 13.26 1.90
CA GLY A 275 -27.71 14.39 1.16
C GLY A 275 -26.24 14.69 1.41
N MET A 276 -25.49 13.78 2.04
CA MET A 276 -24.04 13.85 2.21
C MET A 276 -23.36 12.74 1.40
N ASP A 277 -22.89 13.07 0.19
CA ASP A 277 -22.30 12.11 -0.75
C ASP A 277 -20.90 11.64 -0.32
N ILE A 278 -20.90 10.71 0.64
CA ILE A 278 -19.73 10.07 1.23
C ILE A 278 -19.90 8.57 1.14
N CYS A 279 -18.99 7.93 0.39
CA CYS A 279 -18.81 6.49 0.38
C CYS A 279 -17.37 6.17 0.83
N CYS A 280 -17.21 5.76 2.09
CA CYS A 280 -15.92 5.43 2.67
C CYS A 280 -16.03 4.23 3.60
N GLY A 281 -14.94 3.51 3.76
CA GLY A 281 -14.90 2.26 4.49
C GLY A 281 -13.57 1.57 4.26
N ASP A 282 -13.35 0.48 4.97
CA ASP A 282 -12.30 -0.45 4.59
C ASP A 282 -12.78 -1.31 3.42
N TRP A 283 -11.89 -1.63 2.50
CA TRP A 283 -12.25 -2.40 1.32
C TRP A 283 -11.05 -3.15 0.77
N MET A 284 -11.33 -4.25 0.09
CA MET A 284 -10.35 -5.05 -0.62
C MET A 284 -10.85 -5.34 -2.04
N ALA A 285 -9.98 -5.17 -3.02
CA ALA A 285 -10.23 -5.47 -4.42
C ALA A 285 -9.03 -6.20 -5.03
N LEU A 286 -9.26 -6.98 -6.07
CA LEU A 286 -8.19 -7.56 -6.89
C LEU A 286 -8.06 -6.75 -8.16
N GLY A 287 -6.83 -6.50 -8.61
CA GLY A 287 -6.57 -5.77 -9.83
C GLY A 287 -5.28 -6.18 -10.51
N PHE A 288 -5.27 -6.08 -11.84
CA PHE A 288 -4.09 -6.25 -12.66
C PHE A 288 -3.42 -4.89 -12.90
N PRO A 289 -2.10 -4.86 -13.19
CA PRO A 289 -1.45 -3.65 -13.69
C PRO A 289 -2.14 -3.13 -14.96
N ALA A 290 -2.15 -1.81 -15.13
CA ALA A 290 -2.70 -1.16 -16.33
C ALA A 290 -2.10 -1.74 -17.62
N GLY A 291 -2.95 -1.97 -18.62
CA GLY A 291 -2.56 -2.50 -19.93
C GLY A 291 -2.82 -4.00 -20.13
N VAL A 292 -3.24 -4.73 -19.11
CA VAL A 292 -3.76 -6.10 -19.27
C VAL A 292 -5.06 -6.06 -20.08
N SER A 293 -5.23 -6.99 -21.02
CA SER A 293 -6.40 -6.98 -21.91
C SER A 293 -7.71 -7.24 -21.16
N LYS A 294 -8.78 -6.57 -21.58
CA LYS A 294 -10.13 -6.79 -21.04
C LYS A 294 -10.56 -8.25 -21.15
N GLU A 295 -10.19 -8.93 -22.23
CA GLU A 295 -10.45 -10.36 -22.43
C GLU A 295 -9.84 -11.22 -21.32
N HIS A 296 -8.61 -10.92 -20.89
CA HIS A 296 -7.94 -11.63 -19.81
C HIS A 296 -8.61 -11.38 -18.46
N ILE A 297 -8.97 -10.12 -18.19
CA ILE A 297 -9.69 -9.74 -16.96
C ILE A 297 -11.06 -10.41 -16.91
N ASN A 298 -11.81 -10.38 -18.01
CA ASN A 298 -13.12 -11.00 -18.13
C ASN A 298 -13.04 -12.52 -17.99
N TYR A 299 -11.97 -13.16 -18.46
CA TYR A 299 -11.74 -14.57 -18.22
C TYR A 299 -11.57 -14.88 -16.72
N PHE A 300 -10.71 -14.13 -16.01
CA PHE A 300 -10.57 -14.30 -14.56
C PHE A 300 -11.87 -14.03 -13.81
N TRP A 301 -12.61 -13.00 -14.23
CA TRP A 301 -13.90 -12.69 -13.65
C TRP A 301 -14.91 -13.80 -13.89
N SER A 302 -14.98 -14.37 -15.10
CA SER A 302 -15.91 -15.45 -15.42
C SER A 302 -15.72 -16.68 -14.52
N VAL A 303 -14.49 -16.94 -14.10
CA VAL A 303 -14.17 -18.03 -13.17
C VAL A 303 -14.55 -17.65 -11.74
N LEU A 304 -14.21 -16.44 -11.29
CA LEU A 304 -14.55 -15.98 -9.94
C LEU A 304 -16.07 -15.83 -9.74
N ALA A 305 -16.78 -15.41 -10.78
CA ALA A 305 -18.22 -15.16 -10.79
C ALA A 305 -19.07 -16.44 -10.79
N GLU A 306 -18.46 -17.62 -10.90
CA GLU A 306 -19.18 -18.88 -10.71
C GLU A 306 -19.81 -18.92 -9.31
N PRO A 307 -21.10 -19.28 -9.14
CA PRO A 307 -21.79 -19.19 -7.85
C PRO A 307 -21.08 -19.91 -6.70
N LYS A 308 -20.47 -21.07 -6.98
CA LYS A 308 -19.69 -21.83 -5.99
C LYS A 308 -18.46 -21.04 -5.50
N ASN A 309 -17.81 -20.29 -6.38
CA ASN A 309 -16.60 -19.53 -6.09
C ASN A 309 -16.97 -18.24 -5.36
N VAL A 310 -18.02 -17.54 -5.81
CA VAL A 310 -18.58 -16.38 -5.10
C VAL A 310 -18.95 -16.78 -3.68
N SER A 311 -19.74 -17.84 -3.49
CA SER A 311 -20.15 -18.29 -2.16
C SER A 311 -18.96 -18.68 -1.27
N ALA A 312 -17.95 -19.35 -1.82
CA ALA A 312 -16.74 -19.71 -1.07
C ALA A 312 -15.95 -18.45 -0.65
N VAL A 313 -15.77 -17.50 -1.57
CA VAL A 313 -15.08 -16.24 -1.28
C VAL A 313 -15.85 -15.41 -0.25
N GLU A 314 -17.17 -15.29 -0.38
CA GLU A 314 -17.99 -14.59 0.63
C GLU A 314 -17.85 -15.21 2.01
N SER A 315 -17.85 -16.55 2.09
CA SER A 315 -17.66 -17.24 3.37
C SER A 315 -16.30 -16.92 3.98
N GLU A 316 -15.24 -16.91 3.18
CA GLU A 316 -13.90 -16.59 3.69
C GLU A 316 -13.77 -15.13 4.09
N VAL A 317 -14.39 -14.21 3.35
CA VAL A 317 -14.44 -12.79 3.71
C VAL A 317 -15.16 -12.61 5.06
N ARG A 318 -16.32 -13.25 5.24
CA ARG A 318 -17.04 -13.23 6.54
C ARG A 318 -16.19 -13.82 7.67
N ASN A 319 -15.49 -14.93 7.43
CA ASN A 319 -14.61 -15.56 8.42
C ASN A 319 -13.42 -14.67 8.82
N CYS A 320 -12.98 -13.79 7.93
CA CYS A 320 -11.96 -12.78 8.21
C CYS A 320 -12.51 -11.58 9.01
N GLY A 321 -13.81 -11.55 9.31
CA GLY A 321 -14.48 -10.45 9.97
C GLY A 321 -14.77 -9.27 9.04
N GLU A 322 -14.81 -9.49 7.72
CA GLU A 322 -15.07 -8.44 6.73
C GLU A 322 -16.45 -8.60 6.11
N ILE A 323 -17.00 -7.51 5.55
CA ILE A 323 -18.32 -7.54 4.90
C ILE A 323 -18.13 -7.86 3.40
N PRO A 324 -18.63 -9.00 2.90
CA PRO A 324 -18.48 -9.37 1.50
C PRO A 324 -19.25 -8.42 0.58
N LYS A 325 -18.58 -7.96 -0.47
CA LYS A 325 -19.18 -7.19 -1.58
C LYS A 325 -18.52 -7.62 -2.90
N ILE A 326 -18.83 -8.84 -3.34
CA ILE A 326 -18.22 -9.43 -4.54
C ILE A 326 -18.85 -8.78 -5.77
N GLN A 327 -18.12 -7.88 -6.41
CA GLN A 327 -18.61 -7.14 -7.58
C GLN A 327 -17.60 -7.18 -8.72
N GLY A 328 -18.11 -7.24 -9.95
CA GLY A 328 -17.29 -7.45 -11.14
C GLY A 328 -16.41 -6.26 -11.54
N PRO A 329 -15.65 -6.41 -12.64
CA PRO A 329 -14.68 -5.42 -13.11
C PRO A 329 -15.24 -4.01 -13.29
N ASP A 330 -16.44 -3.88 -13.86
CA ASP A 330 -17.04 -2.56 -14.17
C ASP A 330 -17.40 -1.80 -12.89
N PHE A 331 -18.05 -2.48 -11.94
CA PHE A 331 -18.36 -1.91 -10.63
C PHE A 331 -17.08 -1.55 -9.88
N ALA A 332 -16.11 -2.47 -9.83
CA ALA A 332 -14.83 -2.23 -9.17
C ALA A 332 -14.08 -1.04 -9.79
N LYS A 333 -14.17 -0.85 -11.11
CA LYS A 333 -13.58 0.31 -11.81
C LYS A 333 -14.23 1.62 -11.43
N GLN A 334 -15.56 1.66 -11.34
CA GLN A 334 -16.26 2.84 -10.86
C GLN A 334 -15.89 3.13 -9.40
N PHE A 335 -15.94 2.12 -8.54
CA PHE A 335 -15.61 2.23 -7.13
C PHE A 335 -14.18 2.76 -6.91
N LEU A 336 -13.18 2.20 -7.58
CA LEU A 336 -11.80 2.67 -7.48
C LEU A 336 -11.63 4.11 -7.98
N LYS A 337 -12.39 4.52 -9.00
CA LYS A 337 -12.38 5.91 -9.50
C LYS A 337 -12.93 6.88 -8.47
N GLU A 338 -14.00 6.50 -7.77
CA GLU A 338 -14.57 7.28 -6.67
C GLU A 338 -13.60 7.39 -5.50
N GLN A 339 -13.00 6.27 -5.07
CA GLN A 339 -11.98 6.26 -4.00
C GLN A 339 -10.74 7.10 -4.37
N ALA A 340 -10.28 7.03 -5.62
CA ALA A 340 -9.17 7.85 -6.11
C ALA A 340 -9.51 9.35 -6.15
N SER A 341 -10.76 9.73 -6.39
CA SER A 341 -11.19 11.14 -6.37
C SER A 341 -11.12 11.72 -4.95
N ILE A 342 -11.62 10.97 -3.96
CA ILE A 342 -11.56 11.35 -2.54
C ILE A 342 -10.09 11.54 -2.11
N ALA A 343 -9.20 10.61 -2.49
CA ALA A 343 -7.78 10.72 -2.20
C ALA A 343 -7.11 11.94 -2.86
N LYS A 344 -7.52 12.30 -4.08
CA LYS A 344 -6.99 13.49 -4.80
C LYS A 344 -7.37 14.80 -4.11
N ASP A 345 -8.62 14.92 -3.64
CA ASP A 345 -9.08 16.12 -2.95
C ASP A 345 -8.36 16.29 -1.60
N ILE A 346 -8.19 15.20 -0.85
CA ILE A 346 -7.38 15.17 0.37
C ILE A 346 -5.94 15.66 0.11
N LYS A 347 -5.30 15.21 -0.98
CA LYS A 347 -3.90 15.59 -1.27
C LYS A 347 -3.73 17.09 -1.51
N LYS A 348 -4.64 17.72 -2.27
CA LYS A 348 -4.52 19.16 -2.60
C LYS A 348 -4.39 19.98 -1.32
N ASP A 349 -5.19 19.65 -0.31
CA ASP A 349 -5.17 20.34 0.97
C ASP A 349 -3.96 19.98 1.83
N VAL A 350 -3.52 18.71 1.81
CA VAL A 350 -2.30 18.32 2.52
C VAL A 350 -1.05 18.98 1.90
N GLN A 351 -0.97 19.15 0.59
CA GLN A 351 0.12 19.88 -0.06
C GLN A 351 0.18 21.36 0.37
N VAL A 352 -0.97 22.00 0.59
CA VAL A 352 -1.04 23.36 1.16
C VAL A 352 -0.45 23.37 2.58
N TYR A 353 -0.76 22.37 3.39
CA TYR A 353 -0.21 22.24 4.75
C TYR A 353 1.30 21.93 4.77
N ILE A 354 1.80 21.13 3.82
CA ILE A 354 3.23 20.81 3.68
C ILE A 354 4.02 22.02 3.20
N SER A 355 3.53 22.77 2.21
CA SER A 355 4.19 24.01 1.73
C SER A 355 4.48 24.94 2.90
N ALA A 356 3.50 25.17 3.79
CA ALA A 356 3.70 25.98 5.00
C ALA A 356 4.78 25.44 5.94
N ARG A 357 4.97 24.12 6.00
CA ARG A 357 5.98 23.45 6.84
C ARG A 357 7.36 23.37 6.18
N GLU A 358 7.42 23.24 4.85
CA GLU A 358 8.67 23.22 4.06
C GLU A 358 9.32 24.59 3.99
N HIS A 359 8.55 25.69 4.01
CA HIS A 359 9.13 27.01 4.22
C HIS A 359 9.96 27.03 5.51
N LEU A 360 9.46 26.40 6.58
CA LEU A 360 10.17 26.30 7.86
C LEU A 360 11.45 25.45 7.80
N SER A 361 11.55 24.45 6.92
CA SER A 361 12.79 23.67 6.72
C SER A 361 13.78 24.39 5.81
N LEU A 362 13.31 25.10 4.79
CA LEU A 362 14.15 25.92 3.91
C LEU A 362 14.83 27.05 4.68
N TYR A 363 14.10 27.76 5.56
CA TYR A 363 14.69 28.77 6.45
C TYR A 363 15.76 28.18 7.38
N ARG A 364 15.61 26.94 7.84
CA ARG A 364 16.63 26.26 8.66
C ARG A 364 17.87 25.90 7.86
N VAL A 365 17.72 25.48 6.60
CA VAL A 365 18.85 25.19 5.71
C VAL A 365 19.62 26.49 5.41
N ILE A 366 18.91 27.57 5.06
CA ILE A 366 19.51 28.88 4.81
C ILE A 366 20.24 29.40 6.07
N ALA A 367 19.60 29.30 7.24
CA ALA A 367 20.22 29.69 8.51
C ALA A 367 21.46 28.84 8.85
N SER A 368 21.44 27.54 8.56
CA SER A 368 22.60 26.65 8.78
C SER A 368 23.77 26.99 7.85
N ILE A 369 23.49 27.29 6.58
CA ILE A 369 24.50 27.74 5.61
C ILE A 369 25.08 29.09 6.05
N GLY A 370 24.25 30.05 6.43
CA GLY A 370 24.69 31.35 6.95
C GLY A 370 25.55 31.23 8.21
N LEU A 371 25.17 30.34 9.13
CA LEU A 371 25.94 30.04 10.34
C LEU A 371 27.31 29.44 10.01
N PHE A 372 27.38 28.55 9.01
CA PHE A 372 28.64 27.92 8.58
C PHE A 372 29.59 28.94 7.94
N VAL A 373 29.07 29.80 7.06
CA VAL A 373 29.85 30.90 6.46
C VAL A 373 30.38 31.84 7.54
N THR A 374 29.55 32.19 8.52
CA THR A 374 29.96 33.03 9.66
C THR A 374 31.04 32.37 10.51
N PHE A 375 30.95 31.06 10.75
CA PHE A 375 31.98 30.29 11.45
C PHE A 375 33.32 30.30 10.72
N VAL A 376 33.32 30.09 9.40
CA VAL A 376 34.56 30.11 8.58
C VAL A 376 35.21 31.50 8.59
N LEU A 377 34.42 32.57 8.56
CA LEU A 377 34.93 33.95 8.54
C LEU A 377 35.44 34.44 9.91
N ILE A 378 34.84 33.98 11.02
CA ILE A 378 35.23 34.40 12.39
C ILE A 378 36.28 33.44 12.98
N GLY A 379 36.33 32.19 12.53
CA GLY A 379 37.30 31.19 12.98
C GLY A 379 38.75 31.54 12.66
N SER A 380 39.00 32.40 11.68
CA SER A 380 40.34 32.88 11.34
C SER A 380 40.90 33.93 12.31
N SER A 381 40.04 34.58 13.13
CA SER A 381 40.43 35.65 14.06
C SER A 381 40.31 35.28 15.54
N SER A 382 39.70 34.14 15.86
CA SER A 382 39.45 33.66 17.22
C SER A 382 40.00 32.25 17.41
N SER A 383 40.16 31.78 18.66
CA SER A 383 40.63 30.42 18.91
C SER A 383 39.65 29.40 18.30
N TYR A 384 40.14 28.58 17.36
CA TYR A 384 39.35 27.60 16.59
C TYR A 384 38.45 26.70 17.45
N LEU A 385 38.88 26.44 18.68
CA LEU A 385 38.17 25.58 19.62
C LEU A 385 36.89 26.24 20.16
N LEU A 386 36.95 27.54 20.45
CA LEU A 386 35.81 28.30 20.97
C LEU A 386 34.78 28.58 19.87
N SER A 387 35.25 28.93 18.67
CA SER A 387 34.37 29.15 17.50
C SER A 387 33.66 27.87 17.08
N SER A 388 34.33 26.72 17.11
CA SER A 388 33.74 25.43 16.73
C SER A 388 32.66 24.99 17.73
N PHE A 389 32.90 25.22 19.03
CA PHE A 389 31.94 24.92 20.07
C PHE A 389 30.68 25.78 19.94
N CYS A 390 30.82 27.09 19.74
CA CYS A 390 29.69 28.00 19.52
C CYS A 390 28.91 27.65 18.24
N PHE A 391 29.60 27.29 17.15
CA PHE A 391 28.96 26.88 15.90
C PHE A 391 28.08 25.64 16.09
N LEU A 392 28.62 24.56 16.69
CA LEU A 392 27.89 23.32 16.92
C LEU A 392 26.71 23.52 17.89
N GLY A 393 26.88 24.37 18.90
CA GLY A 393 25.81 24.73 19.85
C GLY A 393 24.64 25.43 19.16
N ILE A 394 24.92 26.48 18.38
CA ILE A 394 23.89 27.26 17.69
C ILE A 394 23.24 26.42 16.57
N LEU A 395 24.02 25.63 15.82
CA LEU A 395 23.50 24.74 14.78
C LEU A 395 22.51 23.72 15.37
N SER A 396 22.83 23.17 16.54
CA SER A 396 21.94 22.22 17.24
C SER A 396 20.62 22.85 17.66
N ILE A 397 20.65 24.12 18.12
CA ILE A 397 19.45 24.88 18.49
C ILE A 397 18.58 25.16 17.25
N VAL A 398 19.20 25.53 16.13
CA VAL A 398 18.51 25.83 14.86
C VAL A 398 17.84 24.58 14.27
N LEU A 399 18.53 23.43 14.31
CA LEU A 399 18.01 22.19 13.74
C LEU A 399 16.95 21.52 14.63
N TRP A 400 17.12 21.55 15.96
CA TRP A 400 16.27 20.81 16.92
C TRP A 400 15.71 21.63 18.09
N PRO A 401 15.00 22.76 17.86
CA PRO A 401 14.59 23.70 18.91
C PRO A 401 13.68 23.10 20.00
N ARG A 402 12.88 22.07 19.67
CA ARG A 402 11.95 21.43 20.62
C ARG A 402 12.57 20.37 21.53
N LYS A 403 13.78 19.89 21.24
CA LYS A 403 14.48 18.86 22.05
C LYS A 403 15.64 19.43 22.88
N VAL A 404 15.93 20.73 22.73
CA VAL A 404 17.12 21.36 23.31
C VAL A 404 17.14 21.25 24.84
N ALA A 405 16.05 21.54 25.54
CA ALA A 405 16.07 21.66 27.00
C ALA A 405 16.56 20.39 27.74
N HIS A 406 16.27 19.19 27.24
CA HIS A 406 16.73 17.93 27.86
C HIS A 406 18.01 17.36 27.27
N PHE A 407 18.33 17.64 26.00
CA PHE A 407 19.50 17.09 25.31
C PHE A 407 20.71 18.04 25.23
N LEU A 408 20.55 19.32 25.61
CA LEU A 408 21.60 20.33 25.54
C LEU A 408 22.89 19.92 26.25
N PRO A 409 22.89 19.34 27.47
CA PRO A 409 24.13 18.94 28.13
C PRO A 409 24.87 17.83 27.36
N PHE A 410 24.13 16.89 26.77
CA PHE A 410 24.67 15.78 26.01
C PHE A 410 25.25 16.23 24.66
N LEU A 411 24.53 17.13 23.96
CA LEU A 411 25.00 17.73 22.70
C LEU A 411 26.23 18.61 22.90
N ILE A 412 26.27 19.38 23.99
CA ILE A 412 27.46 20.15 24.41
C ILE A 412 28.65 19.22 24.67
N GLY A 413 28.43 18.11 25.37
CA GLY A 413 29.48 17.11 25.62
C GLY A 413 30.04 16.51 24.33
N ILE A 414 29.18 16.11 23.39
CA ILE A 414 29.60 15.57 22.09
C ILE A 414 30.35 16.63 21.28
N ALA A 415 29.84 17.87 21.22
CA ALA A 415 30.49 18.95 20.51
C ALA A 415 31.89 19.27 21.06
N ALA A 416 32.06 19.24 22.39
CA ALA A 416 33.35 19.39 23.05
C ALA A 416 34.31 18.24 22.71
N CYS A 417 33.84 16.99 22.77
CA CYS A 417 34.65 15.82 22.40
C CYS A 417 35.09 15.86 20.93
N ILE A 418 34.19 16.19 20.00
CA ILE A 418 34.52 16.30 18.57
C ILE A 418 35.50 17.45 18.34
N SER A 419 35.29 18.61 18.96
CA SER A 419 36.20 19.76 18.82
C SER A 419 37.61 19.44 19.36
N PHE A 420 37.68 18.72 20.49
CA PHE A 420 38.96 18.28 21.06
C PHE A 420 39.65 17.22 20.18
N ALA A 421 38.89 16.26 19.63
CA ALA A 421 39.42 15.26 18.71
C ALA A 421 39.97 15.89 17.43
N VAL A 422 39.25 16.85 16.85
CA VAL A 422 39.69 17.61 15.67
C VAL A 422 40.94 18.42 16.00
N TYR A 423 40.98 19.15 17.12
CA TYR A 423 42.18 19.87 17.55
C TYR A 423 43.38 18.94 17.77
N TRP A 424 43.17 17.77 18.36
CA TRP A 424 44.24 16.79 18.58
C TRP A 424 44.77 16.24 17.25
N ILE A 425 43.89 15.90 16.30
CA ILE A 425 44.29 15.46 14.96
C ILE A 425 45.08 16.56 14.24
N PHE A 426 44.60 17.81 14.24
CA PHE A 426 45.28 18.90 13.54
C PHE A 426 46.56 19.38 14.24
N SER A 427 46.64 19.38 15.57
CA SER A 427 47.86 19.80 16.28
C SER A 427 48.92 18.72 16.40
N LYS A 428 48.56 17.43 16.44
CA LYS A 428 49.52 16.31 16.55
C LYS A 428 49.77 15.56 15.26
N ALA A 429 48.78 15.34 14.40
CA ALA A 429 49.01 14.60 13.16
C ALA A 429 49.55 15.52 12.05
N PHE A 430 49.04 16.75 11.93
CA PHE A 430 49.49 17.67 10.88
C PHE A 430 50.86 18.31 11.16
N ASN A 431 51.18 18.72 12.41
CA ASN A 431 52.53 19.22 12.77
C ASN A 431 53.66 18.19 12.57
N VAL A 432 53.33 16.90 12.48
CA VAL A 432 54.32 15.82 12.23
C VAL A 432 54.51 15.58 10.73
N VAL A 433 53.50 15.87 9.90
CA VAL A 433 53.52 15.63 8.45
C VAL A 433 53.92 16.90 7.67
N PHE A 434 53.61 18.08 8.20
CA PHE A 434 54.06 19.38 7.69
C PHE A 434 54.36 20.30 8.89
N PRO A 435 55.63 20.44 9.31
CA PRO A 435 56.01 21.35 10.39
C PRO A 435 55.87 22.83 10.01
#